data_AF-A0A4D6N5K0-F1
#
_entry.id   AF-A0A4D6N5K0-F1
#
_cell.length_a   1.000
_cell.length_b   1.000
_cell.length_c   1.000
_cell.angle_alpha   90.00
_cell.angle_beta   90.00
_cell.angle_gamma   90.00
#
_symmetry.space_group_name_H-M   'P 1'
#
loop_
_entity.id
_entity.type
_entity.pdbx_description
1 polymer ?
#
loop_
_entity_poly.entity_id
_entity_poly.type
_entity_poly.pdbx_seq_one_letter_code
_entity_poly.pdbx_strand_id
1 'polypeptide(L)'
;MEILLRPVSYTHLDVYKRQGIAIGSLGKYKEEEPVDGITIKGCTLKGTDNGVRIKTWPSTPGTITVTNMRFEDITMDNVKNPIIIDQEYCPWNQCTKKYPSKIRISKVIIKNIKGTSATKEGLILACSSGVPCQGVEISNVDLKFNGAPAIAVCSNVKPKISGKVPPCTTPNNKKQ
;
A
#
# COMPACT_ATOMS: atom_id res chain seq x y z
N MET A 1 -23.43 -1.26 20.24
CA MET A 1 -23.88 -1.06 18.84
C MET A 1 -22.68 -1.31 17.96
N GLU A 2 -22.48 -2.56 17.57
CA GLU A 2 -21.36 -2.99 16.72
C GLU A 2 -21.76 -2.65 15.28
N ILE A 3 -21.27 -1.52 14.77
CA ILE A 3 -21.44 -1.19 13.35
C ILE A 3 -20.47 -2.11 12.61
N LEU A 4 -20.94 -3.31 12.26
CA LEU A 4 -20.31 -4.16 11.26
C LEU A 4 -20.32 -3.39 9.94
N LEU A 5 -19.25 -2.64 9.67
CA LEU A 5 -18.97 -2.12 8.35
C LEU A 5 -18.89 -3.33 7.42
N ARG A 6 -19.91 -3.52 6.57
CA ARG A 6 -19.93 -4.60 5.59
C ARG A 6 -18.67 -4.48 4.72
N PRO A 7 -18.05 -5.60 4.31
CA PRO A 7 -16.94 -5.57 3.36
C PRO A 7 -17.28 -4.69 2.16
N VAL A 8 -16.48 -3.66 1.90
CA VAL A 8 -16.69 -2.76 0.78
C VAL A 8 -15.85 -3.28 -0.39
N SER A 9 -16.51 -3.60 -1.50
CA SER A 9 -15.87 -4.05 -2.73
C SER A 9 -16.02 -2.98 -3.81
N TYR A 10 -14.89 -2.49 -4.32
CA TYR A 10 -14.86 -1.63 -5.50
C TYR A 10 -14.40 -2.45 -6.69
N THR A 11 -15.24 -2.54 -7.74
CA THR A 11 -14.93 -3.31 -8.95
C THR A 11 -15.14 -2.50 -10.23
N HIS A 12 -14.33 -2.75 -11.25
CA HIS A 12 -14.48 -2.16 -12.59
C HIS A 12 -14.42 -0.62 -12.59
N LEU A 13 -13.62 -0.05 -11.69
CA LEU A 13 -13.40 1.39 -11.63
C LEU A 13 -12.25 1.77 -12.55
N ASP A 14 -12.53 2.63 -13.52
CA ASP A 14 -11.48 3.33 -14.27
C ASP A 14 -11.11 4.63 -13.57
N VAL A 15 -9.90 4.69 -13.03
CA VAL A 15 -9.38 5.88 -12.32
C VAL A 15 -8.39 6.62 -13.22
N TYR A 16 -8.78 7.82 -13.67
CA TYR A 16 -7.95 8.71 -14.50
C TYR A 16 -7.47 9.96 -13.76
N LYS A 17 -7.85 10.14 -12.48
CA LYS A 17 -7.44 11.30 -11.66
C LYS A 17 -6.25 10.96 -10.77
N ARG A 18 -5.37 11.96 -10.63
CA ARG A 18 -4.06 11.95 -9.96
C ARG A 18 -3.89 11.00 -8.77
N GLN A 19 -4.82 10.89 -7.83
CA GLN A 19 -4.51 10.21 -6.56
C GLN A 19 -4.50 8.67 -6.59
N GLY A 20 -5.22 8.01 -7.50
CA GLY A 20 -5.44 6.56 -7.40
C GLY A 20 -6.42 6.17 -6.30
N ILE A 21 -6.34 4.94 -5.79
CA ILE A 21 -7.19 4.45 -4.70
C ILE A 21 -6.36 4.35 -3.42
N ALA A 22 -6.80 5.05 -2.37
CA ALA A 22 -6.07 5.13 -1.11
C ALA A 22 -6.96 4.79 0.09
N ILE A 23 -6.39 4.04 1.03
CA ILE A 23 -6.97 3.74 2.35
C ILE A 23 -6.22 4.62 3.36
N GLY A 24 -6.95 5.56 3.97
CA GLY A 24 -6.44 6.54 4.92
C GLY A 24 -6.40 7.98 4.42
N SER A 25 -5.64 8.89 5.03
CA SER A 25 -4.63 8.61 6.04
C SER A 25 -5.21 8.28 7.40
N LEU A 26 -4.65 7.27 8.06
CA LEU A 26 -5.11 6.78 9.37
C LEU A 26 -4.06 7.03 10.46
N GLY A 27 -4.52 7.03 11.71
CA GLY A 27 -3.74 7.12 12.93
C GLY A 27 -3.47 8.53 13.42
N LYS A 28 -3.98 9.57 12.75
CA LYS A 28 -3.75 10.97 13.14
C LYS A 28 -4.48 11.31 14.43
N TYR A 29 -5.68 10.78 14.60
CA TYR A 29 -6.54 11.05 15.76
C TYR A 29 -6.59 9.83 16.69
N LYS A 30 -6.89 10.09 17.97
CA LYS A 30 -6.99 9.05 18.99
C LYS A 30 -8.22 8.17 18.78
N GLU A 31 -9.33 8.80 18.41
CA GLU A 31 -10.65 8.17 18.21
C GLU A 31 -10.88 7.94 16.72
N GLU A 32 -10.15 6.97 16.17
CA GLU A 32 -10.43 6.45 14.84
C GLU A 32 -11.02 5.05 14.98
N GLU A 33 -11.84 4.63 14.02
CA GLU A 33 -12.38 3.28 13.97
C GLU A 33 -11.44 2.34 13.21
N PRO A 34 -11.38 1.05 13.57
CA PRO A 34 -10.66 0.05 12.80
C PRO A 34 -11.17 -0.04 11.35
N VAL A 35 -10.28 -0.44 10.44
CA VAL A 35 -10.62 -0.70 9.04
C VAL A 35 -10.46 -2.19 8.77
N ASP A 36 -11.54 -2.84 8.35
CA ASP A 36 -11.58 -4.28 8.08
C ASP A 36 -12.32 -4.57 6.76
N GLY A 37 -11.82 -5.53 5.98
CA GLY A 37 -12.58 -6.16 4.90
C GLY A 37 -12.75 -5.33 3.63
N ILE A 38 -11.76 -4.53 3.24
CA ILE A 38 -11.79 -3.79 1.96
C ILE A 38 -11.23 -4.65 0.84
N THR A 39 -11.97 -4.76 -0.26
CA THR A 39 -11.52 -5.40 -1.50
C THR A 39 -11.56 -4.41 -2.67
N ILE A 40 -10.46 -4.31 -3.40
CA ILE A 40 -10.37 -3.58 -4.68
C ILE A 40 -10.02 -4.62 -5.73
N LYS A 41 -10.89 -4.78 -6.73
CA LYS A 41 -10.76 -5.88 -7.68
C LYS A 41 -11.17 -5.53 -9.10
N GLY A 42 -10.42 -5.99 -10.11
CA GLY A 42 -10.84 -5.85 -11.50
C GLY A 42 -10.86 -4.40 -11.99
N CYS A 43 -9.95 -3.57 -11.48
CA CYS A 43 -9.85 -2.15 -11.83
C CYS A 43 -8.74 -1.90 -12.86
N THR A 44 -8.90 -0.84 -13.65
CA THR A 44 -7.83 -0.32 -14.52
C THR A 44 -7.46 1.09 -14.08
N LEU A 45 -6.18 1.34 -13.82
CA LEU A 45 -5.67 2.66 -13.45
C LEU A 45 -4.72 3.16 -14.52
N LYS A 46 -5.01 4.32 -15.11
CA LYS A 46 -4.21 4.89 -16.21
C LYS A 46 -3.73 6.30 -15.88
N GLY A 47 -2.43 6.54 -16.02
CA GLY A 47 -1.81 7.86 -15.86
C GLY A 47 -1.96 8.50 -14.48
N THR A 48 -2.26 7.70 -13.44
CA THR A 48 -2.42 8.19 -12.06
C THR A 48 -1.07 8.31 -11.35
N ASP A 49 -1.01 9.17 -10.32
CA ASP A 49 0.19 9.29 -9.47
C ASP A 49 0.33 8.07 -8.55
N ASN A 50 -0.76 7.42 -8.14
CA ASN A 50 -0.69 6.17 -7.38
C ASN A 50 -1.66 5.13 -7.96
N GLY A 51 -1.37 3.85 -7.76
CA GLY A 51 -2.31 2.77 -8.02
C GLY A 51 -3.16 2.51 -6.79
N VAL A 52 -2.77 1.52 -5.99
CA VAL A 52 -3.36 1.22 -4.67
C VAL A 52 -2.42 1.63 -3.55
N ARG A 53 -2.97 2.28 -2.52
CA ARG A 53 -2.16 2.83 -1.42
C ARG A 53 -2.82 2.64 -0.05
N ILE A 54 -2.05 2.21 0.94
CA ILE A 54 -2.41 2.34 2.37
C ILE A 54 -1.48 3.37 3.00
N LYS A 55 -2.02 4.37 3.70
CA LYS A 55 -1.23 5.44 4.33
C LYS A 55 -1.57 5.63 5.80
N THR A 56 -0.57 5.56 6.68
CA THR A 56 -0.74 5.80 8.13
C THR A 56 0.30 6.79 8.65
N TRP A 57 -0.10 7.61 9.61
CA TRP A 57 0.76 8.62 10.20
C TRP A 57 1.76 8.01 11.20
N PRO A 58 3.02 8.47 11.24
CA PRO A 58 3.95 8.22 12.33
C PRO A 58 3.76 9.25 13.45
N SER A 59 4.23 8.92 14.66
CA SER A 59 4.24 9.82 15.83
C SER A 59 2.88 10.45 16.23
N THR A 60 1.77 9.82 15.87
CA THR A 60 0.41 10.26 16.19
C THR A 60 -0.29 9.31 17.17
N PRO A 61 -1.37 9.75 17.85
CA PRO A 61 -1.97 8.99 18.95
C PRO A 61 -2.76 7.75 18.53
N GLY A 62 -3.15 7.60 17.26
CA GLY A 62 -3.99 6.48 16.83
C GLY A 62 -3.28 5.12 16.94
N THR A 63 -4.03 4.10 17.33
CA THR A 63 -3.53 2.72 17.55
C THR A 63 -4.44 1.65 16.94
N ILE A 64 -5.28 2.05 16.00
CA ILE A 64 -6.27 1.18 15.35
C ILE A 64 -5.62 0.06 14.51
N THR A 65 -6.45 -0.90 14.12
CA THR A 65 -6.06 -1.99 13.22
C THR A 65 -6.65 -1.77 11.83
N VAL A 66 -5.83 -2.00 10.80
CA VAL A 66 -6.20 -2.10 9.39
C VAL A 66 -5.94 -3.55 8.96
N THR A 67 -6.99 -4.31 8.65
CA THR A 67 -6.87 -5.76 8.43
C THR A 67 -7.73 -6.28 7.28
N ASN A 68 -7.37 -7.42 6.71
CA ASN A 68 -8.14 -8.12 5.68
C ASN A 68 -8.37 -7.26 4.43
N MET A 69 -7.28 -6.71 3.91
CA MET A 69 -7.26 -5.88 2.70
C MET A 69 -6.93 -6.74 1.49
N ARG A 70 -7.64 -6.55 0.37
CA ARG A 70 -7.42 -7.31 -0.87
C ARG A 70 -7.31 -6.36 -2.06
N PHE A 71 -6.20 -6.45 -2.80
CA PHE A 71 -5.99 -5.77 -4.07
C PHE A 71 -5.77 -6.85 -5.14
N GLU A 72 -6.78 -7.09 -5.98
CA GLU A 72 -6.82 -8.25 -6.87
C GLU A 72 -7.11 -7.87 -8.33
N ASP A 73 -6.47 -8.56 -9.27
CA ASP A 73 -6.82 -8.48 -10.70
C ASP A 73 -6.82 -7.03 -11.25
N ILE A 74 -5.77 -6.26 -10.91
CA ILE A 74 -5.65 -4.84 -11.27
C ILE A 74 -4.71 -4.66 -12.47
N THR A 75 -5.15 -3.88 -13.46
CA THR A 75 -4.31 -3.47 -14.60
C THR A 75 -3.85 -2.03 -14.40
N MET A 76 -2.55 -1.78 -14.55
CA MET A 76 -1.95 -0.46 -14.41
C MET A 76 -1.29 -0.02 -15.71
N ASP A 77 -1.55 1.22 -16.12
CA ASP A 77 -0.97 1.82 -17.32
C ASP A 77 -0.34 3.17 -16.96
N ASN A 78 0.98 3.22 -17.02
CA ASN A 78 1.77 4.42 -16.77
C ASN A 78 1.47 5.07 -15.39
N VAL A 79 1.35 4.23 -14.36
CA VAL A 79 1.07 4.67 -12.97
C VAL A 79 2.37 4.99 -12.25
N LYS A 80 2.50 6.19 -11.66
CA LYS A 80 3.78 6.61 -11.04
C LYS A 80 4.15 5.76 -9.84
N ASN A 81 3.25 5.54 -8.90
CA ASN A 81 3.49 4.73 -7.72
C ASN A 81 2.46 3.59 -7.64
N PRO A 82 2.71 2.44 -8.29
CA PRO A 82 1.69 1.42 -8.52
C PRO A 82 1.09 0.85 -7.23
N ILE A 83 1.93 0.40 -6.30
CA ILE A 83 1.48 -0.26 -5.07
C ILE A 83 2.29 0.28 -3.89
N ILE A 84 1.61 0.89 -2.91
CA ILE A 84 2.25 1.47 -1.71
C ILE A 84 1.56 1.00 -0.42
N ILE A 85 2.34 0.53 0.54
CA ILE A 85 2.00 0.60 1.97
C ILE A 85 3.00 1.55 2.62
N ASP A 86 2.51 2.65 3.18
CA ASP A 86 3.31 3.74 3.72
C ASP A 86 2.87 4.05 5.15
N GLN A 87 3.55 3.43 6.12
CA GLN A 87 3.33 3.69 7.55
C GLN A 87 4.11 4.90 8.07
N GLU A 88 4.84 5.61 7.20
CA GLU A 88 5.64 6.80 7.53
C GLU A 88 5.11 8.03 6.77
N TYR A 89 3.81 8.03 6.47
CA TYR A 89 3.13 9.06 5.70
C TYR A 89 3.13 10.38 6.47
N CYS A 90 3.89 11.35 5.96
CA CYS A 90 4.13 12.64 6.60
C CYS A 90 3.97 13.78 5.59
N PRO A 91 2.74 14.11 5.19
CA PRO A 91 2.52 15.18 4.23
C PRO A 91 3.02 16.51 4.80
N TRP A 92 3.72 17.26 3.95
CA TRP A 92 4.28 18.59 4.26
C TRP A 92 5.19 18.63 5.48
N ASN A 93 5.80 17.50 5.86
CA ASN A 93 6.66 17.37 7.03
C ASN A 93 6.00 17.84 8.35
N GLN A 94 4.67 17.77 8.44
CA GLN A 94 3.90 18.13 9.65
C GLN A 94 3.86 17.01 10.69
N CYS A 95 4.91 16.19 10.75
CA CYS A 95 5.04 15.09 11.69
C CYS A 95 6.51 14.85 12.02
N THR A 96 6.78 14.06 13.06
CA THR A 96 8.13 13.54 13.32
C THR A 96 8.20 12.07 12.92
N LYS A 97 9.30 11.66 12.29
CA LYS A 97 9.60 10.25 12.00
C LYS A 97 10.47 9.61 13.09
N LYS A 98 10.68 10.31 14.21
CA LYS A 98 11.42 9.79 15.37
C LYS A 98 10.70 8.63 16.04
N TYR A 99 9.36 8.66 16.07
CA TYR A 99 8.56 7.57 16.59
C TYR A 99 7.77 6.92 15.44
N PRO A 100 7.91 5.60 15.27
CA PRO A 100 7.25 4.91 14.16
C PRO A 100 5.73 4.88 14.37
N SER A 101 4.98 4.63 13.29
CA SER A 101 3.52 4.50 13.38
C SER A 101 3.11 3.34 14.30
N LYS A 102 2.03 3.54 15.05
CA LYS A 102 1.45 2.54 15.95
C LYS A 102 0.26 1.79 15.35
N ILE A 103 -0.09 2.08 14.11
CA ILE A 103 -1.20 1.44 13.40
C ILE A 103 -0.81 0.03 13.01
N ARG A 104 -1.64 -0.95 13.36
CA ARG A 104 -1.42 -2.35 13.00
C ARG A 104 -1.96 -2.59 11.60
N ILE A 105 -1.09 -2.93 10.65
CA ILE A 105 -1.51 -3.40 9.32
C ILE A 105 -1.31 -4.90 9.25
N SER A 106 -2.38 -5.65 8.95
CA SER A 106 -2.29 -7.10 8.83
C SER A 106 -3.17 -7.71 7.75
N LYS A 107 -2.88 -8.95 7.34
CA LYS A 107 -3.69 -9.72 6.39
C LYS A 107 -3.97 -8.93 5.10
N VAL A 108 -2.90 -8.52 4.42
CA VAL A 108 -2.99 -7.76 3.16
C VAL A 108 -2.65 -8.71 2.01
N ILE A 109 -3.55 -8.84 1.04
CA ILE A 109 -3.34 -9.65 -0.16
C ILE A 109 -3.20 -8.73 -1.36
N ILE A 110 -2.09 -8.88 -2.08
CA ILE A 110 -1.78 -8.18 -3.33
C ILE A 110 -1.62 -9.25 -4.40
N LYS A 111 -2.57 -9.34 -5.33
CA LYS A 111 -2.67 -10.48 -6.24
C LYS A 111 -2.98 -10.08 -7.67
N ASN A 112 -2.31 -10.70 -8.63
CA ASN A 112 -2.59 -10.58 -10.06
C ASN A 112 -2.62 -9.11 -10.54
N ILE A 113 -1.56 -8.36 -10.23
CA ILE A 113 -1.43 -6.96 -10.68
C ILE A 113 -0.44 -6.90 -11.82
N LYS A 114 -0.82 -6.29 -12.95
CA LYS A 114 0.01 -6.26 -14.17
C LYS A 114 0.02 -4.92 -14.86
N GLY A 115 1.04 -4.68 -15.68
CA GLY A 115 1.09 -3.54 -16.61
C GLY A 115 2.34 -2.69 -16.44
N THR A 116 2.21 -1.37 -16.53
CA THR A 116 3.35 -0.44 -16.58
C THR A 116 3.35 0.55 -15.43
N SER A 117 4.55 0.82 -14.92
CA SER A 117 4.83 1.89 -13.98
C SER A 117 5.55 3.04 -14.69
N ALA A 118 5.26 4.27 -14.25
CA ALA A 118 5.99 5.46 -14.68
C ALA A 118 7.25 5.73 -13.82
N THR A 119 7.50 4.93 -12.76
CA THR A 119 8.74 4.98 -11.97
C THR A 119 9.34 3.59 -11.81
N LYS A 120 10.58 3.51 -11.31
CA LYS A 120 11.31 2.25 -11.18
C LYS A 120 10.69 1.35 -10.10
N GLU A 121 10.27 1.95 -8.99
CA GLU A 121 9.66 1.28 -7.85
C GLU A 121 8.19 0.95 -8.12
N GLY A 122 7.94 -0.29 -8.54
CA GLY A 122 6.57 -0.79 -8.78
C GLY A 122 5.85 -1.20 -7.49
N LEU A 123 6.60 -1.50 -6.42
CA LEU A 123 6.08 -1.93 -5.14
C LEU A 123 6.89 -1.31 -4.01
N ILE A 124 6.22 -0.58 -3.12
CA ILE A 124 6.85 0.02 -1.93
C ILE A 124 6.08 -0.43 -0.69
N LEU A 125 6.73 -1.20 0.19
CA LEU A 125 6.19 -1.64 1.47
C LEU A 125 7.01 -1.02 2.60
N ALA A 126 6.73 0.24 2.91
CA ALA A 126 7.36 0.99 3.98
C ALA A 126 6.59 0.80 5.30
N CYS A 127 6.74 -0.38 5.91
CA CYS A 127 6.08 -0.69 7.17
C CYS A 127 6.85 -0.13 8.39
N SER A 128 6.11 0.10 9.48
CA SER A 128 6.58 0.67 10.73
C SER A 128 7.60 -0.24 11.40
N SER A 129 8.69 0.34 11.92
CA SER A 129 9.67 -0.42 12.70
C SER A 129 9.17 -0.79 14.11
N GLY A 130 8.23 -0.01 14.65
CA GLY A 130 7.62 -0.28 15.96
C GLY A 130 6.45 -1.26 15.89
N VAL A 131 5.74 -1.28 14.76
CA VAL A 131 4.61 -2.19 14.50
C VAL A 131 4.70 -2.72 13.05
N PRO A 132 5.60 -3.70 12.80
CA PRO A 132 5.79 -4.29 11.46
C PRO A 132 4.49 -4.82 10.85
N CYS A 133 4.36 -4.76 9.52
CA CYS A 133 3.22 -5.37 8.83
C CYS A 133 3.25 -6.90 8.94
N GLN A 134 2.09 -7.52 9.16
CA GLN A 134 1.96 -8.97 9.38
C GLN A 134 1.02 -9.64 8.38
N GLY A 135 1.37 -10.84 7.89
CA GLY A 135 0.50 -11.58 6.96
C GLY A 135 0.26 -10.84 5.64
N VAL A 136 1.31 -10.21 5.10
CA VAL A 136 1.27 -9.66 3.74
C VAL A 136 1.56 -10.78 2.76
N GLU A 137 0.66 -11.01 1.81
CA GLU A 137 0.82 -12.01 0.75
C GLU A 137 0.83 -11.32 -0.61
N ILE A 138 1.80 -11.67 -1.44
CA ILE A 138 2.01 -11.06 -2.75
C ILE A 138 2.12 -12.17 -3.79
N SER A 139 1.27 -12.11 -4.81
CA SER A 139 1.24 -13.12 -5.86
C SER A 139 1.02 -12.52 -7.24
N ASN A 140 1.83 -12.93 -8.21
CA ASN A 140 1.69 -12.52 -9.62
C ASN A 140 1.58 -11.00 -9.81
N VAL A 141 2.59 -10.25 -9.33
CA VAL A 141 2.74 -8.82 -9.57
C VAL A 141 3.79 -8.60 -10.65
N ASP A 142 3.33 -8.34 -11.87
CA ASP A 142 4.13 -8.16 -13.08
C ASP A 142 4.02 -6.73 -13.63
N LEU A 143 4.72 -5.81 -12.98
CA LEU A 143 4.82 -4.41 -13.39
C LEU A 143 6.15 -4.16 -14.10
N LYS A 144 6.11 -3.34 -15.16
CA LYS A 144 7.29 -2.98 -15.93
C LYS A 144 7.52 -1.47 -15.92
N PHE A 145 8.78 -1.08 -15.78
CA PHE A 145 9.26 0.29 -15.96
C PHE A 145 10.19 0.32 -17.17
N ASN A 146 9.88 1.12 -18.19
CA ASN A 146 10.64 1.22 -19.44
C ASN A 146 10.96 -0.15 -20.08
N GLY A 147 9.97 -1.04 -20.10
CA GLY A 147 10.09 -2.40 -20.67
C GLY A 147 10.79 -3.43 -19.77
N ALA A 148 11.52 -3.00 -18.73
CA ALA A 148 12.15 -3.87 -17.75
C ALA A 148 11.23 -4.13 -16.54
N PRO A 149 11.41 -5.23 -15.79
CA PRO A 149 10.67 -5.45 -14.54
C PRO A 149 10.88 -4.28 -13.55
N ALA A 150 9.79 -3.79 -12.97
CA ALA A 150 9.83 -2.81 -11.89
C ALA A 150 10.36 -3.47 -10.60
N ILE A 151 10.93 -2.67 -9.69
CA ILE A 151 11.54 -3.18 -8.44
C ILE A 151 10.59 -3.10 -7.25
N ALA A 152 10.88 -3.89 -6.21
CA ALA A 152 10.22 -3.82 -4.92
C ALA A 152 11.17 -3.30 -3.83
N VAL A 153 10.71 -2.33 -3.05
CA VAL A 153 11.40 -1.80 -1.87
C VAL A 153 10.56 -2.09 -0.63
N CYS A 154 11.13 -2.78 0.35
CA CYS A 154 10.40 -3.27 1.51
C CYS A 154 11.19 -3.02 2.80
N SER A 155 10.50 -2.56 3.83
CA SER A 155 11.05 -2.38 5.18
C SER A 155 10.05 -2.88 6.22
N ASN A 156 10.56 -3.57 7.26
CA ASN A 156 9.75 -4.07 8.39
C ASN A 156 8.54 -4.91 7.96
N VAL A 157 8.73 -5.76 6.96
CA VAL A 157 7.73 -6.71 6.48
C VAL A 157 8.44 -7.95 5.93
N LYS A 158 7.83 -9.11 6.12
CA LYS A 158 8.27 -10.39 5.55
C LYS A 158 7.12 -10.97 4.73
N PRO A 159 6.93 -10.51 3.48
CA PRO A 159 5.78 -10.94 2.69
C PRO A 159 5.95 -12.38 2.25
N LYS A 160 4.83 -13.13 2.21
CA LYS A 160 4.78 -14.42 1.54
C LYS A 160 4.64 -14.17 0.04
N ILE A 161 5.64 -14.57 -0.73
CA ILE A 161 5.71 -14.33 -2.18
C ILE A 161 5.40 -15.63 -2.93
N SER A 162 4.62 -15.53 -4.01
CA SER A 162 4.38 -16.64 -4.94
C SER A 162 4.23 -16.16 -6.39
N GLY A 163 4.65 -16.98 -7.35
CA GLY A 163 4.62 -16.62 -8.78
C GLY A 163 5.57 -15.48 -9.13
N LYS A 164 5.23 -14.71 -10.18
CA LYS A 164 6.08 -13.61 -10.66
C LYS A 164 5.90 -12.38 -9.78
N VAL A 165 6.91 -12.08 -8.96
CA VAL A 165 6.96 -10.88 -8.10
C VAL A 165 8.42 -10.43 -8.01
N PRO A 166 8.73 -9.13 -8.15
CA PRO A 166 10.09 -8.64 -7.92
C PRO A 166 10.52 -8.90 -6.46
N PRO A 167 11.77 -9.31 -6.22
CA PRO A 167 12.24 -9.56 -4.86
C PRO A 167 12.25 -8.27 -4.05
N CYS A 168 11.83 -8.35 -2.79
CA CYS A 168 11.94 -7.23 -1.86
C CYS A 168 13.40 -6.88 -1.61
N THR A 169 13.77 -5.64 -1.92
CA THR A 169 15.06 -5.04 -1.56
C THR A 169 14.90 -4.04 -0.42
N THR A 170 15.94 -3.84 0.38
CA THR A 170 15.91 -2.84 1.46
C THR A 170 16.02 -1.43 0.89
N PRO A 171 15.40 -0.41 1.51
CA PRO A 171 15.60 0.98 1.11
C PRO A 171 17.10 1.33 1.12
N ASN A 172 17.61 1.85 0.00
CA ASN A 172 18.97 2.38 -0.04
C ASN A 172 19.00 3.69 0.75
N ASN A 173 19.52 3.64 1.98
CA ASN A 173 19.83 4.84 2.77
C ASN A 173 21.03 5.56 2.16
N LYS A 174 20.86 6.18 0.99
CA LYS A 174 21.71 7.34 0.66
C LYS A 174 21.22 8.47 1.54
N LYS A 175 21.84 8.61 2.71
CA LYS A 175 21.79 9.84 3.50
C LYS A 175 22.10 10.99 2.53
N GLN A 176 21.12 11.84 2.30
CA GLN A 176 21.30 13.15 1.69
C GLN A 176 20.97 14.18 2.76
#